data_AF-A0A756NXR0-F1
#
_entry.id   AF-A0A756NXR0-F1
#
_cell.length_a   1.000
_cell.length_b   1.000
_cell.length_c   1.000
_cell.angle_alpha   90.00
_cell.angle_beta   90.00
_cell.angle_gamma   90.00
#
_symmetry.space_group_name_H-M   'P 1'
#
loop_
_entity.id
_entity.type
_entity.pdbx_description
1 polymer ?
#
loop_
_entity_poly.entity_id
_entity_poly.type
_entity_poly.pdbx_seq_one_letter_code
_entity_poly.pdbx_strand_id
1 'polypeptide(L)' 'MNDTLSNTQQSRETIECDVLIVGAGPAGLSAALKLKLQANDAGKELSIIVLDKGA' A
#
# COMPACT_ATOMS: atom_id res chain seq x y z
N MET A 1 18.62 -38.22 -1.44
CA MET A 1 18.57 -37.06 -0.51
C MET A 1 18.84 -35.78 -1.30
N ASN A 2 17.79 -35.06 -1.69
CA ASN A 2 17.61 -33.60 -1.55
C ASN A 2 16.39 -33.12 -2.36
N ASP A 3 15.20 -33.57 -1.97
CA ASP A 3 13.92 -32.96 -2.37
C ASP A 3 13.49 -31.95 -1.29
N THR A 4 14.35 -30.96 -1.00
CA THR A 4 14.07 -29.93 0.03
C THR A 4 14.19 -28.52 -0.54
N LEU A 5 13.64 -28.33 -1.75
CA LEU A 5 13.23 -27.03 -2.23
C LEU A 5 11.71 -27.09 -2.45
N SER A 6 10.98 -27.35 -1.37
CA SER A 6 9.56 -27.01 -1.31
C SER A 6 9.47 -25.50 -1.42
N ASN A 7 9.41 -24.99 -2.65
CA ASN A 7 8.94 -23.66 -2.97
C ASN A 7 7.47 -23.62 -2.55
N THR A 8 7.23 -23.43 -1.26
CA THR A 8 5.92 -23.14 -0.70
C THR A 8 5.43 -21.93 -1.46
N GLN A 9 4.49 -22.14 -2.39
CA GLN A 9 3.78 -21.06 -3.04
C GLN A 9 3.00 -20.33 -1.95
N GLN A 10 3.67 -19.39 -1.29
CA GLN A 10 3.06 -18.50 -0.34
C GLN A 10 2.05 -17.68 -1.14
N SER A 11 0.77 -17.88 -0.84
CA SER A 11 -0.31 -17.19 -1.52
C SER A 11 -0.09 -15.69 -1.34
N ARG A 12 0.12 -14.98 -2.45
CA ARG A 12 0.25 -13.52 -2.43
C ARG A 12 -1.12 -12.92 -2.21
N GLU A 13 -1.27 -12.13 -1.15
CA GLU A 13 -2.47 -11.33 -0.95
C GLU A 13 -2.49 -10.18 -1.98
N THR A 14 -3.65 -9.94 -2.58
CA THR A 14 -3.88 -8.83 -3.51
C THR A 14 -4.92 -7.91 -2.90
N ILE A 15 -4.63 -6.62 -2.83
CA ILE A 15 -5.54 -5.60 -2.31
C ILE A 15 -5.70 -4.54 -3.40
N GLU A 16 -6.95 -4.22 -3.73
CA GLU A 16 -7.28 -3.15 -4.67
C GLU A 16 -7.23 -1.80 -3.98
N CYS A 17 -6.62 -0.81 -4.63
CA CYS A 17 -6.61 0.57 -4.19
C CYS A 17 -6.54 1.50 -5.40
N ASP A 18 -7.00 2.73 -5.22
CA ASP A 18 -6.86 3.77 -6.25
C ASP A 18 -5.43 4.31 -6.27
N VAL A 19 -4.81 4.40 -5.08
CA VAL A 19 -3.46 4.91 -4.91
C VAL A 19 -2.70 4.06 -3.89
N LEU A 20 -1.55 3.55 -4.31
CA LEU A 20 -0.56 2.90 -3.45
C LEU A 20 0.63 3.83 -3.23
N ILE A 21 0.96 4.11 -1.97
CA ILE A 21 2.13 4.88 -1.56
C ILE A 21 3.09 3.94 -0.83
N VAL A 22 4.36 3.93 -1.24
CA VAL A 22 5.41 3.13 -0.60
C VAL A 22 6.37 4.06 0.16
N GLY A 23 6.45 3.86 1.48
CA GLY A 23 7.18 4.64 2.46
C GLY A 23 6.26 5.56 3.27
N ALA A 24 6.07 5.25 4.56
CA ALA A 24 5.28 6.07 5.50
C ALA A 24 6.10 7.18 6.20
N GLY A 25 7.13 7.69 5.52
CA GLY A 25 7.86 8.87 5.98
C GLY A 25 7.06 10.17 5.83
N PRO A 26 7.64 11.32 6.20
CA PRO A 26 6.95 12.61 6.12
C PRO A 26 6.39 12.93 4.73
N ALA A 27 7.13 12.58 3.68
CA ALA A 27 6.69 12.77 2.29
C ALA A 27 5.46 11.91 1.93
N GLY A 28 5.51 10.60 2.25
CA GLY A 28 4.42 9.67 1.91
C GLY A 28 3.13 9.98 2.66
N LEU A 29 3.22 10.28 3.96
CA LEU A 29 2.07 10.67 4.76
C LEU A 29 1.50 12.03 4.35
N SER A 30 2.36 13.00 4.00
CA SER A 30 1.91 14.31 3.48
C SER A 30 1.17 14.16 2.15
N ALA A 31 1.65 13.28 1.27
CA ALA A 31 0.99 12.97 0.00
C ALA A 31 -0.38 12.31 0.23
N ALA A 32 -0.44 11.29 1.09
CA ALA A 32 -1.69 10.59 1.43
C ALA A 32 -2.75 11.56 2.01
N LEU A 33 -2.34 12.41 2.96
CA LEU A 33 -3.21 13.42 3.56
C LEU A 33 -3.73 14.39 2.50
N LYS A 34 -2.83 14.95 1.67
CA LYS A 34 -3.23 15.93 0.66
C LYS A 34 -4.18 15.35 -0.39
N LEU A 35 -3.97 14.09 -0.80
CA LEU A 35 -4.88 13.38 -1.70
C LEU A 35 -6.25 13.18 -1.07
N LYS A 36 -6.35 12.75 0.19
CA LYS A 36 -7.64 12.62 0.87
C LYS A 36 -8.35 13.96 1.05
N LEU A 37 -7.63 15.03 1.39
CA LEU A 37 -8.22 16.37 1.47
C LEU A 37 -8.81 16.81 0.13
N GLN A 38 -8.06 16.66 -0.97
CA GLN A 38 -8.54 17.00 -2.31
C GLN A 38 -9.72 16.13 -2.76
N ALA A 39 -9.73 14.84 -2.40
CA ALA A 39 -10.84 13.95 -2.70
C ALA A 39 -12.11 14.36 -1.96
N ASN A 40 -11.98 14.68 -0.66
CA ASN A 40 -13.09 15.17 0.16
C ASN A 40 -13.66 16.48 -0.41
N ASP A 41 -12.81 17.46 -0.76
CA ASP A 41 -13.24 18.72 -1.39
C ASP A 41 -13.96 18.49 -2.72
N ALA A 42 -13.55 17.47 -3.48
CA ALA A 42 -14.17 17.09 -4.74
C ALA A 42 -15.40 16.17 -4.59
N GLY A 43 -15.80 15.81 -3.36
CA GLY A 43 -16.88 14.87 -3.10
C GLY A 43 -16.60 13.45 -3.64
N LYS A 44 -15.33 13.05 -3.69
CA LYS A 44 -14.88 11.73 -4.17
C LYS A 44 -14.33 10.90 -3.02
N GLU A 45 -14.60 9.61 -3.07
CA GLU A 45 -13.92 8.64 -2.23
C GLU A 45 -12.66 8.11 -2.93
N LEU A 46 -11.55 8.02 -2.20
CA LEU A 46 -10.30 7.39 -2.64
C LEU A 46 -9.86 6.34 -1.63
N SER A 47 -9.59 5.12 -2.09
CA SER A 47 -8.90 4.08 -1.34
C SER A 47 -7.38 4.29 -1.49
N ILE A 48 -6.74 4.76 -0.42
CA ILE A 48 -5.31 5.03 -0.38
C ILE A 48 -4.65 4.04 0.58
N ILE A 49 -3.68 3.27 0.09
CA ILE A 49 -2.87 2.38 0.92
C ILE A 49 -1.48 3.00 1.05
N VAL A 50 -1.03 3.19 2.29
CA VAL A 50 0.35 3.56 2.58
C VAL A 50 1.05 2.35 3.17
N LEU A 51 2.03 1.83 2.45
CA LEU A 51 2.89 0.76 2.91
C LEU A 51 4.17 1.36 3.47
N ASP A 52 4.69 0.78 4.53
CA ASP A 52 6.06 0.99 4.95
C ASP A 52 6.66 -0.35 5.31
N LYS A 53 7.97 -0.47 5.15
CA LYS A 53 8.68 -1.67 5.61
C LYS A 53 8.61 -1.78 7.14
N GLY A 54 8.51 -0.64 7.84
CA GLY A 54 8.84 -0.55 9.26
C GLY A 54 10.35 -0.67 9.48
N ALA A 55 10.82 -0.22 10.66
CA ALA A 55 12.14 -0.65 11.16
C ALA A 55 12.09 -2.13 11.57
#